data_AF-A0A1A8SJ66-F1
#
_entry.id   AF-A0A1A8SJ66-F1
#
_cell.length_a   1.000
_cell.length_b   1.000
_cell.length_c   1.000
_cell.angle_alpha   90.00
_cell.angle_beta   90.00
_cell.angle_gamma   90.00
#
_symmetry.space_group_name_H-M   'P 1'
#
loop_
_entity.id
_entity.type
_entity.pdbx_description
1 polymer ?
#
loop_
_entity_poly.entity_id
_entity_poly.type
_entity_poly.pdbx_seq_one_letter_code
_entity_poly.pdbx_strand_id
1 'polypeptide(L)'
;LNTVMPRRLWVMTVNALQPSATLQQQQTCTQNDLMIDPLIVLRCDQRVYRCPPLMDIVLHMLNGYLLASKAYLQSHLKETADFERQNQTVSSVTGSGQLDTPEVTREELKNALLAAQDSAAVQILLELCLPTSDEQQSGGSSESLWRSNWGSMLKTPKPTSLSPSACMDVEDAEPQGGLLSDLREVQCLICCLLHQMFIADPNIAKLIHFQGYPQALLPLTVAGIPSIHICLDFIPELLAQPQLEKQIFAIQLLSHLCTQYALPKSLSVARLAISVMGTLLTVLSRAKRYSFFMPTLPCLVAFCQAFPPLYDDVAALLVQVGQVCASDVATKARDVDPFIARLQNLQEKPEEGPVPGGSSKLVLPQKTKEDLGGADPDVQLCYCIEATFVDIISSTFHGL
;
A
#
# COMPACT_ATOMS: atom_id res chain seq x y z
N LEU A 1 22.46 27.41 -3.03
CA LEU A 1 23.02 27.28 -1.65
C LEU A 1 23.42 25.84 -1.33
N ASN A 2 22.57 24.85 -1.64
CA ASN A 2 22.86 23.43 -1.40
C ASN A 2 24.16 22.93 -2.07
N THR A 3 24.56 23.51 -3.21
CA THR A 3 25.79 23.17 -3.93
C THR A 3 27.08 23.68 -3.28
N VAL A 4 27.00 24.64 -2.35
CA VAL A 4 28.17 25.37 -1.82
C VAL A 4 28.44 25.01 -0.36
N MET A 5 27.39 24.92 0.48
CA MET A 5 27.52 24.56 1.91
C MET A 5 26.36 23.66 2.37
N PRO A 6 26.21 22.43 1.84
CA PRO A 6 25.04 21.58 2.09
C PRO A 6 24.87 21.24 3.57
N ARG A 7 25.92 20.77 4.25
CA ARG A 7 25.85 20.32 5.65
C ARG A 7 25.40 21.43 6.60
N ARG A 8 26.00 22.62 6.50
CA ARG A 8 25.65 23.76 7.34
C ARG A 8 24.23 24.24 7.05
N LEU A 9 23.84 24.29 5.78
CA LEU A 9 22.49 24.67 5.38
C LEU A 9 21.47 23.70 5.95
N TRP A 10 21.68 22.40 5.83
CA TRP A 10 20.75 21.39 6.33
C TRP A 10 20.55 21.48 7.84
N VAL A 11 21.63 21.64 8.62
CA VAL A 11 21.54 21.85 10.07
C VAL A 11 20.74 23.11 10.41
N MET A 12 20.96 24.22 9.69
CA MET A 12 20.18 25.45 9.88
C MET A 12 18.70 25.24 9.55
N THR A 13 18.40 24.52 8.46
CA THR A 13 17.03 24.20 8.05
C THR A 13 16.31 23.31 9.06
N VAL A 14 16.93 22.21 9.53
CA VAL A 14 16.31 21.35 10.56
C VAL A 14 15.95 22.16 11.79
N ASN A 15 16.88 22.98 12.29
CA ASN A 15 16.66 23.79 13.48
C ASN A 15 15.59 24.87 13.26
N ALA A 16 15.43 25.38 12.04
CA ALA A 16 14.39 26.36 11.70
C ALA A 16 12.98 25.75 11.56
N LEU A 17 12.88 24.46 11.18
CA LEU A 17 11.61 23.77 10.94
C LEU A 17 11.06 23.05 12.18
N GLN A 18 11.71 23.16 13.34
CA GLN A 18 11.23 22.57 14.58
C GLN A 18 9.88 23.18 15.02
N PRO A 19 8.97 22.39 15.62
CA PRO A 19 7.71 22.91 16.15
C PRO A 19 7.95 24.06 17.13
N SER A 20 7.12 25.11 17.04
CA SER A 20 7.17 26.24 17.96
C SER A 20 6.60 25.87 19.35
N ALA A 21 7.23 24.92 20.05
CA ALA A 21 6.89 24.57 21.42
C ALA A 21 7.80 25.33 22.39
N THR A 22 7.17 26.19 23.21
CA THR A 22 7.66 26.83 24.44
C THR A 22 9.11 26.53 24.85
N LEU A 23 9.99 27.53 24.72
CA LEU A 23 11.29 27.86 25.37
C LEU A 23 12.16 26.83 26.15
N GLN A 24 11.68 25.65 26.54
CA GLN A 24 12.40 24.65 27.34
C GLN A 24 12.83 23.40 26.56
N GLN A 25 12.41 23.22 25.30
CA GLN A 25 12.73 22.02 24.50
C GLN A 25 13.33 22.33 23.12
N GLN A 26 13.95 23.49 22.93
CA GLN A 26 14.80 23.76 21.77
C GLN A 26 16.19 23.15 21.99
N GLN A 27 16.30 21.83 21.77
CA GLN A 27 17.62 21.23 21.58
C GLN A 27 18.10 21.60 20.17
N THR A 28 19.14 22.45 20.10
CA THR A 28 19.81 22.76 18.84
C THR A 28 20.44 21.49 18.31
N CYS A 29 19.88 20.96 17.22
CA CYS A 29 20.38 19.76 16.59
C CYS A 29 21.72 20.06 15.92
N THR A 30 22.73 19.25 16.21
CA THR A 30 24.05 19.35 15.60
C THR A 30 24.16 18.45 14.38
N GLN A 31 25.21 18.67 13.58
CA GLN A 31 25.53 17.77 12.46
C GLN A 31 25.75 16.32 12.92
N ASN A 32 26.32 16.12 14.11
CA ASN A 32 26.60 14.78 14.63
C ASN A 32 25.31 14.05 14.98
N ASP A 33 24.36 14.75 15.60
CA ASP A 33 23.06 14.18 15.98
C ASP A 33 22.29 13.71 14.74
N LEU A 34 22.29 14.51 13.66
CA LEU A 34 21.66 14.16 12.38
C LEU A 34 22.36 13.00 11.64
N MET A 35 23.66 12.81 11.86
CA MET A 35 24.39 11.68 11.28
C MET A 35 24.13 10.38 12.05
N ILE A 36 23.92 10.47 13.37
CA ILE A 36 23.59 9.32 14.22
C ILE A 36 22.12 8.92 14.02
N ASP A 37 21.21 9.89 14.01
CA ASP A 37 19.77 9.67 13.81
C ASP A 37 19.20 10.60 12.73
N PRO A 38 19.17 10.15 11.46
CA PRO A 38 18.56 10.90 10.36
C PRO A 38 17.06 11.13 10.50
N LEU A 39 16.34 10.36 11.33
CA LEU A 39 14.88 10.50 11.48
C LEU A 39 14.50 11.79 12.20
N ILE A 40 15.44 12.47 12.84
CA ILE A 40 15.25 13.82 13.41
C ILE A 40 14.76 14.81 12.34
N VAL A 41 15.14 14.62 11.07
CA VAL A 41 14.68 15.47 9.94
C VAL A 41 13.15 15.42 9.78
N LEU A 42 12.52 14.30 10.15
CA LEU A 42 11.07 14.08 10.13
C LEU A 42 10.36 14.50 11.44
N ARG A 43 11.05 15.19 12.34
CA ARG A 43 10.48 15.73 13.59
C ARG A 43 10.21 17.23 13.47
N CYS A 44 9.78 17.68 12.29
CA CYS A 44 9.46 19.06 12.00
C CYS A 44 7.98 19.40 12.26
N ASP A 45 7.62 20.70 12.16
CA ASP A 45 6.24 21.17 12.25
C ASP A 45 5.36 20.48 11.19
N GLN A 46 4.21 19.94 11.60
CA GLN A 46 3.32 19.15 10.74
C GLN A 46 2.83 19.91 9.51
N ARG A 47 2.78 21.25 9.56
CA ARG A 47 2.38 22.09 8.42
C ARG A 47 3.34 21.95 7.23
N VAL A 48 4.59 21.56 7.47
CA VAL A 48 5.58 21.29 6.42
C VAL A 48 5.14 20.15 5.51
N TYR A 49 4.44 19.15 6.04
CA TYR A 49 3.97 17.97 5.29
C TYR A 49 2.81 18.24 4.33
N ARG A 50 2.30 19.47 4.32
CA ARG A 50 1.29 19.94 3.35
C ARG A 50 1.81 21.11 2.52
N CYS A 51 3.12 21.35 2.51
CA CYS A 51 3.75 22.35 1.67
C CYS A 51 4.76 21.66 0.73
N PRO A 52 4.42 21.44 -0.55
CA PRO A 52 5.25 20.64 -1.46
C PRO A 52 6.71 21.11 -1.57
N PRO A 53 7.01 22.43 -1.68
CA PRO A 53 8.40 22.90 -1.75
C PRO A 53 9.20 22.63 -0.47
N LEU A 54 8.58 22.76 0.71
CA LEU A 54 9.27 22.47 1.97
C LEU A 54 9.44 20.97 2.17
N MET A 55 8.44 20.18 1.77
CA MET A 55 8.53 18.73 1.81
C MET A 55 9.63 18.20 0.90
N ASP A 56 9.79 18.73 -0.32
CA ASP A 56 10.89 18.37 -1.22
C ASP A 56 12.27 18.62 -0.57
N ILE A 57 12.43 19.76 0.12
CA ILE A 57 13.65 20.07 0.88
C ILE A 57 13.88 19.05 2.01
N VAL A 58 12.84 18.73 2.78
CA VAL A 58 12.90 17.74 3.88
C VAL A 58 13.28 16.36 3.34
N LEU A 59 12.65 15.91 2.25
CA LEU A 59 12.94 14.63 1.61
C LEU A 59 14.38 14.57 1.07
N HIS A 60 14.85 15.66 0.45
CA HIS A 60 16.22 15.75 -0.02
C HIS A 60 17.24 15.66 1.13
N MET A 61 16.97 16.36 2.24
CA MET A 61 17.80 16.31 3.44
C MET A 61 17.78 14.92 4.09
N LEU A 62 16.61 14.30 4.22
CA LEU A 62 16.45 12.96 4.77
C LEU A 62 17.30 11.95 3.99
N ASN A 63 17.17 11.94 2.66
CA ASN A 63 17.96 11.03 1.81
C ASN A 63 19.46 11.27 1.98
N GLY A 64 19.89 12.54 2.02
CA GLY A 64 21.27 12.91 2.27
C GLY A 64 21.80 12.41 3.62
N TYR A 65 21.03 12.55 4.69
CA TYR A 65 21.43 12.09 6.03
C TYR A 65 21.34 10.58 6.21
N LEU A 66 20.40 9.88 5.56
CA LEU A 66 20.39 8.42 5.52
C LEU A 66 21.68 7.88 4.88
N LEU A 67 22.10 8.46 3.75
CA LEU A 67 23.37 8.11 3.11
C LEU A 67 24.59 8.48 3.97
N ALA A 68 24.56 9.64 4.63
CA ALA A 68 25.65 10.07 5.52
C ALA A 68 25.76 9.18 6.77
N SER A 69 24.64 8.77 7.35
CA SER A 69 24.56 7.85 8.49
C SER A 69 25.13 6.48 8.14
N LYS A 70 24.80 5.94 6.96
CA LYS A 70 25.41 4.71 6.41
C LYS A 70 26.93 4.81 6.33
N ALA A 71 27.44 5.89 5.73
CA ALA A 71 28.88 6.11 5.60
C ALA A 71 29.57 6.30 6.97
N TYR A 72 28.90 7.01 7.89
CA TYR A 72 29.38 7.23 9.25
C TYR A 72 29.52 5.91 10.03
N LEU A 73 28.47 5.09 10.05
CA LEU A 73 28.48 3.78 10.71
C LEU A 73 29.55 2.87 10.10
N GLN A 74 29.72 2.89 8.77
CA GLN A 74 30.76 2.12 8.10
C GLN A 74 32.18 2.57 8.49
N SER A 75 32.44 3.88 8.59
CA SER A 75 33.75 4.41 9.03
C SER A 75 34.01 4.06 10.50
N HIS A 76 33.02 4.28 11.37
CA HIS A 76 33.13 4.04 12.80
C HIS A 76 33.43 2.57 13.11
N LEU A 77 32.79 1.62 12.39
CA LEU A 77 33.04 0.20 12.56
C LEU A 77 34.46 -0.19 12.14
N LYS A 78 34.94 0.37 11.02
CA LYS A 78 36.31 0.14 10.53
C LYS A 78 37.36 0.68 11.51
N GLU A 79 37.18 1.90 11.99
CA GLU A 79 38.08 2.50 13.00
C GLU A 79 38.12 1.65 14.27
N THR A 80 36.96 1.20 14.76
CA THR A 80 36.87 0.33 15.93
C THR A 80 37.61 -1.01 15.71
N ALA A 81 37.46 -1.63 14.54
CA ALA A 81 38.16 -2.87 14.20
C ALA A 81 39.69 -2.69 14.12
N ASP A 82 40.14 -1.57 13.55
CA ASP A 82 41.57 -1.24 13.46
C ASP A 82 42.17 -1.03 14.86
N PHE A 83 41.46 -0.35 15.78
CA PHE A 83 41.85 -0.22 17.19
C PHE A 83 41.94 -1.57 17.91
N GLU A 84 40.97 -2.48 17.70
CA GLU A 84 40.99 -3.82 18.30
C GLU A 84 42.19 -4.65 17.82
N ARG A 85 42.52 -4.60 16.52
CA ARG A 85 43.70 -5.28 15.94
C ARG A 85 45.01 -4.71 16.47
N GLN A 86 45.09 -3.39 16.64
CA GLN A 86 46.28 -2.76 17.20
C GLN A 86 46.51 -3.15 18.67
N ASN A 87 45.45 -3.22 19.48
CA ASN A 87 45.53 -3.65 20.88
C ASN A 87 45.90 -5.13 21.03
N GLN A 88 45.44 -5.99 20.11
CA GLN A 88 45.81 -7.40 20.09
C GLN A 88 47.27 -7.63 19.68
N THR A 89 47.81 -6.80 18.79
CA THR A 89 49.24 -6.84 18.40
C THR A 89 50.17 -6.49 19.57
N VAL A 90 49.72 -5.67 20.53
CA VAL A 90 50.47 -5.37 21.76
C VAL A 90 50.32 -6.50 22.80
N SER A 91 49.27 -7.32 22.71
CA SER A 91 48.93 -8.38 23.68
C SER A 91 49.39 -9.78 23.27
N SER A 92 49.98 -9.96 22.08
CA SER A 92 50.30 -11.26 21.48
C SER A 92 51.56 -11.95 22.04
N VAL A 93 51.76 -11.94 23.36
CA VAL A 93 52.70 -12.88 24.03
C VAL A 93 51.98 -14.13 24.54
N THR A 94 50.66 -14.13 24.72
CA THR A 94 49.94 -15.34 25.18
C THR A 94 48.50 -15.40 24.68
N GLY A 95 48.20 -16.33 23.75
CA GLY A 95 46.82 -16.77 23.52
C GLY A 95 46.46 -16.97 22.05
N SER A 96 46.60 -18.21 21.57
CA SER A 96 45.99 -18.71 20.34
C SER A 96 44.52 -19.09 20.58
N GLY A 97 43.59 -18.52 19.82
CA GLY A 97 42.24 -19.10 19.66
C GLY A 97 41.11 -18.09 19.44
N GLN A 98 40.48 -18.19 18.26
CA GLN A 98 39.15 -17.67 17.90
C GLN A 98 39.02 -16.15 17.67
N LEU A 99 39.17 -15.68 16.42
CA LEU A 99 39.11 -14.24 16.08
C LEU A 99 37.99 -13.81 15.11
N ASP A 100 37.35 -14.72 14.39
CA ASP A 100 36.44 -14.32 13.29
C ASP A 100 34.96 -14.14 13.70
N THR A 101 34.57 -14.52 14.92
CA THR A 101 33.15 -14.47 15.36
C THR A 101 32.61 -13.09 15.78
N PRO A 102 33.37 -12.16 16.42
CA PRO A 102 32.82 -10.86 16.83
C PRO A 102 32.75 -9.82 15.70
N GLU A 103 33.58 -9.92 14.64
CA GLU A 103 33.54 -8.98 13.51
C GLU A 103 32.28 -9.21 12.64
N VAL A 104 31.96 -10.48 12.34
CA VAL A 104 30.76 -10.85 11.56
C VAL A 104 29.47 -10.39 12.24
N THR A 105 29.36 -10.58 13.56
CA THR A 105 28.18 -10.17 14.34
C THR A 105 27.99 -8.64 14.38
N ARG A 106 29.08 -7.86 14.37
CA ARG A 106 29.01 -6.38 14.32
C ARG A 106 28.57 -5.87 12.96
N GLU A 107 29.05 -6.48 11.87
CA GLU A 107 28.65 -6.13 10.52
C GLU A 107 27.17 -6.49 10.26
N GLU A 108 26.71 -7.65 10.76
CA GLU A 108 25.30 -8.03 10.76
C GLU A 108 24.43 -7.06 11.56
N LEU A 109 24.87 -6.67 12.77
CA LEU A 109 24.17 -5.68 13.58
C LEU A 109 24.06 -4.33 12.87
N LYS A 110 25.14 -3.87 12.22
CA LYS A 110 25.14 -2.65 11.42
C LYS A 110 24.12 -2.74 10.29
N ASN A 111 24.13 -3.84 9.53
CA ASN A 111 23.19 -4.02 8.41
C ASN A 111 21.73 -4.08 8.89
N ALA A 112 21.47 -4.75 10.01
CA ALA A 112 20.15 -4.78 10.64
C ALA A 112 19.70 -3.39 11.12
N LEU A 113 20.59 -2.61 11.73
CA LEU A 113 20.31 -1.24 12.17
C LEU A 113 19.99 -0.33 10.99
N LEU A 114 20.79 -0.39 9.92
CA LEU A 114 20.56 0.40 8.71
C LEU A 114 19.23 0.04 8.02
N ALA A 115 18.92 -1.26 7.91
CA ALA A 115 17.65 -1.72 7.36
C ALA A 115 16.45 -1.28 8.23
N ALA A 116 16.59 -1.32 9.56
CA ALA A 116 15.58 -0.82 10.49
C ALA A 116 15.37 0.70 10.34
N GLN A 117 16.45 1.48 10.21
CA GLN A 117 16.39 2.92 10.02
C GLN A 117 15.72 3.29 8.69
N ASP A 118 16.12 2.66 7.59
CA ASP A 118 15.52 2.91 6.28
C ASP A 118 14.04 2.51 6.25
N SER A 119 13.68 1.34 6.82
CA SER A 119 12.28 0.92 6.88
C SER A 119 11.44 1.84 7.76
N ALA A 120 11.96 2.32 8.90
CA ALA A 120 11.29 3.30 9.73
C ALA A 120 11.06 4.62 8.98
N ALA A 121 12.07 5.11 8.24
CA ALA A 121 11.92 6.29 7.41
C ALA A 121 10.80 6.11 6.38
N VAL A 122 10.77 4.98 5.67
CA VAL A 122 9.71 4.72 4.67
C VAL A 122 8.33 4.60 5.32
N GLN A 123 8.20 3.95 6.48
CA GLN A 123 6.92 3.85 7.18
C GLN A 123 6.38 5.23 7.56
N ILE A 124 7.23 6.10 8.13
CA ILE A 124 6.83 7.48 8.45
C ILE A 124 6.39 8.20 7.17
N LEU A 125 7.17 8.11 6.09
CA LEU A 125 6.82 8.74 4.81
C LEU A 125 5.49 8.21 4.24
N LEU A 126 5.21 6.91 4.36
CA LEU A 126 3.94 6.32 3.95
C LEU A 126 2.77 6.84 4.81
N GLU A 127 2.96 6.98 6.12
CA GLU A 127 1.94 7.57 7.00
C GLU A 127 1.65 9.04 6.66
N LEU A 128 2.66 9.82 6.26
CA LEU A 128 2.49 11.21 5.83
C LEU A 128 1.62 11.36 4.56
N CYS A 129 1.53 10.31 3.74
CA CYS A 129 0.68 10.27 2.55
C CYS A 129 -0.81 10.13 2.88
N LEU A 130 -1.18 9.75 4.11
CA LEU A 130 -2.57 9.61 4.51
C LEU A 130 -3.24 11.01 4.59
N PRO A 131 -4.49 11.14 4.11
CA PRO A 131 -5.25 12.37 4.27
C PRO A 131 -5.55 12.62 5.76
N THR A 132 -5.54 13.88 6.16
CA THR A 132 -5.93 14.30 7.51
C THR A 132 -7.45 14.16 7.69
N SER A 133 -7.92 14.07 8.94
CA SER A 133 -9.35 13.94 9.25
C SER A 133 -10.20 15.07 8.67
N ASP A 134 -9.62 16.26 8.51
CA ASP A 134 -10.27 17.44 7.91
C ASP A 134 -10.39 17.29 6.37
N GLU A 135 -9.40 16.68 5.70
CA GLU A 135 -9.40 16.43 4.26
C GLU A 135 -10.37 15.29 3.87
N GLN A 136 -10.59 14.31 4.76
CA GLN A 136 -11.52 13.20 4.52
C GLN A 136 -13.00 13.63 4.49
N GLN A 137 -13.37 14.69 5.22
CA GLN A 137 -14.74 15.22 5.23
C GLN A 137 -15.08 16.01 3.96
N SER A 138 -14.07 16.59 3.30
CA SER A 138 -14.24 17.35 2.05
C SER A 138 -14.11 16.48 0.79
N GLY A 139 -13.40 15.35 0.88
CA GLY A 139 -12.94 14.55 -0.28
C GLY A 139 -13.73 13.29 -0.63
N GLY A 140 -14.98 13.13 -0.20
CA GLY A 140 -15.78 11.90 -0.38
C GLY A 140 -15.96 11.38 -1.83
N SER A 141 -15.52 12.13 -2.84
CA SER A 141 -15.53 11.75 -4.26
C SER A 141 -14.16 11.29 -4.82
N SER A 142 -13.07 11.52 -4.07
CA SER A 142 -11.72 11.27 -4.56
C SER A 142 -11.44 9.78 -4.77
N GLU A 143 -11.86 8.89 -3.84
CA GLU A 143 -11.66 7.42 -3.92
C GLU A 143 -12.10 6.80 -5.28
N SER A 144 -13.22 7.26 -5.83
CA SER A 144 -13.73 6.80 -7.14
C SER A 144 -12.89 7.31 -8.32
N LEU A 145 -12.27 8.48 -8.21
CA LEU A 145 -11.49 9.11 -9.29
C LEU A 145 -10.08 8.50 -9.42
N TRP A 146 -9.49 8.00 -8.33
CA TRP A 146 -8.19 7.29 -8.39
C TRP A 146 -8.25 6.04 -9.28
N ARG A 147 -9.38 5.31 -9.25
CA ARG A 147 -9.56 4.07 -10.03
C ARG A 147 -9.75 4.33 -11.52
N SER A 148 -10.42 5.43 -11.87
CA SER A 148 -10.85 5.70 -13.24
C SER A 148 -9.80 6.45 -14.06
N ASN A 149 -9.03 7.37 -13.48
CA ASN A 149 -8.31 8.35 -14.28
C ASN A 149 -6.87 7.93 -14.67
N TRP A 150 -6.22 7.07 -13.89
CA TRP A 150 -4.85 6.65 -14.19
C TRP A 150 -4.72 5.61 -15.32
N GLY A 151 -5.80 4.93 -15.71
CA GLY A 151 -5.84 4.10 -16.92
C GLY A 151 -5.79 4.90 -18.23
N SER A 152 -6.02 6.23 -18.17
CA SER A 152 -6.05 7.09 -19.36
C SER A 152 -4.68 7.69 -19.71
N MET A 153 -3.82 7.94 -18.72
CA MET A 153 -2.59 8.72 -18.88
C MET A 153 -1.40 7.95 -19.50
N LEU A 154 -1.56 6.65 -19.79
CA LEU A 154 -0.51 5.77 -20.35
C LEU A 154 -0.67 5.45 -21.84
N LYS A 155 -1.58 6.10 -22.56
CA LYS A 155 -1.66 6.01 -24.03
C LYS A 155 -0.82 7.11 -24.67
N THR A 156 0.11 6.70 -25.53
CA THR A 156 1.07 7.54 -26.25
C THR A 156 0.40 8.68 -27.05
N PRO A 157 0.99 9.90 -27.12
CA PRO A 157 0.39 10.99 -27.87
C PRO A 157 0.75 10.87 -29.36
N LYS A 158 -0.28 10.88 -30.22
CA LYS A 158 -0.13 11.11 -31.67
C LYS A 158 -0.52 12.57 -31.97
N PRO A 159 0.22 13.31 -32.83
CA PRO A 159 0.11 14.77 -32.89
C PRO A 159 -0.79 15.23 -34.04
N THR A 160 -1.66 16.22 -33.79
CA THR A 160 -2.27 17.16 -34.76
C THR A 160 -3.29 18.01 -33.99
N SER A 161 -3.50 19.31 -34.16
CA SER A 161 -2.92 20.43 -34.91
C SER A 161 -3.67 21.68 -34.43
N LEU A 162 -3.01 22.85 -34.42
CA LEU A 162 -3.55 24.12 -33.93
C LEU A 162 -4.77 24.66 -34.71
N SER A 163 -5.70 25.34 -34.04
CA SER A 163 -6.03 26.77 -34.26
C SER A 163 -7.13 27.31 -33.31
N PRO A 164 -7.20 28.64 -33.08
CA PRO A 164 -7.88 29.27 -31.93
C PRO A 164 -9.15 30.08 -32.32
N SER A 165 -10.13 30.23 -31.42
CA SER A 165 -11.07 31.38 -31.44
C SER A 165 -11.98 31.50 -30.19
N ALA A 166 -11.72 32.57 -29.43
CA ALA A 166 -12.62 33.55 -28.77
C ALA A 166 -13.92 33.16 -28.00
N CYS A 167 -13.96 33.66 -26.75
CA CYS A 167 -15.03 34.34 -26.00
C CYS A 167 -16.32 33.58 -25.60
N MET A 168 -16.59 33.45 -24.30
CA MET A 168 -17.36 34.42 -23.48
C MET A 168 -17.52 33.94 -22.03
N ASP A 169 -17.52 34.89 -21.11
CA ASP A 169 -17.75 34.75 -19.67
C ASP A 169 -19.13 34.14 -19.35
N VAL A 170 -19.12 33.08 -18.53
CA VAL A 170 -20.22 32.76 -17.60
C VAL A 170 -19.56 32.32 -16.29
N GLU A 171 -19.86 33.06 -15.22
CA GLU A 171 -19.52 32.72 -13.85
C GLU A 171 -20.21 31.40 -13.47
N ASP A 172 -19.52 30.28 -13.64
CA ASP A 172 -19.84 29.02 -12.97
C ASP A 172 -18.75 28.73 -11.95
N ALA A 173 -19.15 28.67 -10.69
CA ALA A 173 -18.32 28.20 -9.58
C ALA A 173 -18.00 26.72 -9.81
N GLU A 174 -16.92 26.48 -10.55
CA GLU A 174 -16.34 25.15 -10.73
C GLU A 174 -16.01 24.52 -9.37
N PRO A 175 -16.35 23.25 -9.13
CA PRO A 175 -15.85 22.51 -7.99
C PRO A 175 -14.37 22.18 -8.25
N GLN A 176 -13.50 23.15 -8.05
CA GLN A 176 -12.04 23.02 -8.11
C GLN A 176 -11.55 22.26 -6.87
N GLY A 177 -11.79 20.96 -6.82
CA GLY A 177 -11.37 20.11 -5.72
C GLY A 177 -11.22 18.67 -6.17
N GLY A 178 -10.00 18.25 -6.50
CA GLY A 178 -9.74 16.81 -6.64
C GLY A 178 -8.40 16.39 -7.27
N LEU A 179 -7.80 17.19 -8.15
CA LEU A 179 -6.59 16.76 -8.88
C LEU A 179 -5.31 17.54 -8.52
N LEU A 180 -5.46 18.79 -8.05
CA LEU A 180 -4.37 19.72 -7.75
C LEU A 180 -4.40 20.08 -6.27
N SER A 181 -4.05 19.12 -5.41
CA SER A 181 -3.87 19.38 -3.97
C SER A 181 -2.41 19.31 -3.60
N ASP A 182 -2.01 20.12 -2.62
CA ASP A 182 -0.67 20.06 -2.04
C ASP A 182 -0.34 18.65 -1.53
N LEU A 183 -1.34 17.95 -0.96
CA LEU A 183 -1.22 16.55 -0.57
C LEU A 183 -0.81 15.66 -1.76
N ARG A 184 -1.39 15.89 -2.94
CA ARG A 184 -1.09 15.07 -4.11
C ARG A 184 0.36 15.26 -4.58
N GLU A 185 0.84 16.49 -4.60
CA GLU A 185 2.23 16.77 -4.93
C GLU A 185 3.18 16.15 -3.90
N VAL A 186 2.87 16.26 -2.61
CA VAL A 186 3.62 15.62 -1.52
C VAL A 186 3.67 14.10 -1.70
N GLN A 187 2.54 13.46 -1.99
CA GLN A 187 2.48 12.03 -2.29
C GLN A 187 3.38 11.66 -3.48
N CYS A 188 3.37 12.45 -4.55
CA CYS A 188 4.25 12.23 -5.70
C CYS A 188 5.73 12.34 -5.32
N LEU A 189 6.12 13.36 -4.57
CA LEU A 189 7.50 13.55 -4.09
C LEU A 189 7.95 12.36 -3.22
N ILE A 190 7.09 11.91 -2.30
CA ILE A 190 7.35 10.73 -1.47
C ILE A 190 7.51 9.49 -2.35
N CYS A 191 6.59 9.23 -3.28
CA CYS A 191 6.69 8.10 -4.20
C CYS A 191 7.98 8.13 -5.03
N CYS A 192 8.42 9.32 -5.49
CA CYS A 192 9.69 9.48 -6.19
C CYS A 192 10.89 9.10 -5.30
N LEU A 193 10.91 9.53 -4.03
CA LEU A 193 11.98 9.13 -3.11
C LEU A 193 11.96 7.62 -2.84
N LEU A 194 10.79 7.05 -2.54
CA LEU A 194 10.64 5.61 -2.28
C LEU A 194 11.08 4.78 -3.50
N HIS A 195 10.74 5.24 -4.70
CA HIS A 195 11.21 4.63 -5.94
C HIS A 195 12.74 4.56 -6.00
N GLN A 196 13.44 5.68 -5.70
CA GLN A 196 14.90 5.71 -5.67
C GLN A 196 15.47 4.82 -4.57
N MET A 197 14.86 4.80 -3.38
CA MET A 197 15.28 3.91 -2.29
C MET A 197 15.17 2.43 -2.67
N PHE A 198 14.07 2.04 -3.33
CA PHE A 198 13.87 0.65 -3.78
C PHE A 198 14.81 0.25 -4.91
N ILE A 199 15.20 1.18 -5.79
CA ILE A 199 16.23 0.94 -6.79
C ILE A 199 17.60 0.76 -6.14
N ALA A 200 17.91 1.59 -5.13
CA ALA A 200 19.19 1.55 -4.44
C ALA A 200 19.38 0.28 -3.60
N ASP A 201 18.34 -0.14 -2.87
CA ASP A 201 18.32 -1.40 -2.13
C ASP A 201 16.93 -2.07 -2.19
N PRO A 202 16.78 -3.17 -2.95
CA PRO A 202 15.50 -3.86 -3.08
C PRO A 202 15.06 -4.57 -1.79
N ASN A 203 15.97 -4.83 -0.84
CA ASN A 203 15.62 -5.46 0.42
C ASN A 203 14.77 -4.55 1.30
N ILE A 204 14.92 -3.23 1.17
CA ILE A 204 14.06 -2.25 1.85
C ILE A 204 12.61 -2.47 1.42
N ALA A 205 12.37 -2.60 0.11
CA ALA A 205 11.03 -2.85 -0.43
C ALA A 205 10.45 -4.15 0.15
N LYS A 206 11.23 -5.23 0.18
CA LYS A 206 10.81 -6.50 0.79
C LYS A 206 10.46 -6.29 2.28
N LEU A 207 11.34 -5.65 3.05
CA LEU A 207 11.15 -5.45 4.49
C LEU A 207 9.86 -4.66 4.80
N ILE A 208 9.59 -3.58 4.06
CA ILE A 208 8.39 -2.76 4.27
C ILE A 208 7.11 -3.53 3.97
N HIS A 209 7.09 -4.32 2.88
CA HIS A 209 5.91 -5.13 2.55
C HIS A 209 5.72 -6.30 3.52
N PHE A 210 6.80 -6.81 4.12
CA PHE A 210 6.73 -7.78 5.22
C PHE A 210 6.29 -7.12 6.55
N GLN A 211 6.61 -5.84 6.79
CA GLN A 211 6.09 -5.07 7.92
C GLN A 211 4.61 -4.70 7.73
N GLY A 212 4.19 -4.42 6.50
CA GLY A 212 2.84 -3.99 6.14
C GLY A 212 2.63 -2.49 6.38
N TYR A 213 1.59 -1.95 5.75
CA TYR A 213 1.15 -0.56 5.87
C TYR A 213 -0.36 -0.47 5.54
N PRO A 214 -1.05 0.64 5.86
CA PRO A 214 -2.49 0.76 5.64
C PRO A 214 -2.92 0.53 4.19
N GLN A 215 -3.99 -0.25 4.00
CA GLN A 215 -4.50 -0.63 2.66
C GLN A 215 -4.87 0.56 1.76
N ALA A 216 -5.23 1.71 2.35
CA ALA A 216 -5.53 2.94 1.62
C ALA A 216 -4.34 3.46 0.79
N LEU A 217 -3.12 3.07 1.15
CA LEU A 217 -1.91 3.48 0.44
C LEU A 217 -1.54 2.52 -0.70
N LEU A 218 -2.14 1.32 -0.79
CA LEU A 218 -1.82 0.35 -1.85
C LEU A 218 -2.06 0.89 -3.27
N PRO A 219 -3.20 1.54 -3.59
CA PRO A 219 -3.39 2.12 -4.91
C PRO A 219 -2.35 3.20 -5.23
N LEU A 220 -1.97 3.99 -4.22
CA LEU A 220 -1.00 5.07 -4.35
C LEU A 220 0.42 4.52 -4.60
N THR A 221 0.88 3.57 -3.78
CA THR A 221 2.25 3.03 -3.89
C THR A 221 2.42 2.25 -5.18
N VAL A 222 1.43 1.43 -5.58
CA VAL A 222 1.55 0.57 -6.75
C VAL A 222 1.58 1.37 -8.06
N ALA A 223 0.78 2.43 -8.16
CA ALA A 223 0.75 3.25 -9.37
C ALA A 223 1.71 4.45 -9.32
N GLY A 224 2.13 4.90 -8.13
CA GLY A 224 3.10 5.99 -7.95
C GLY A 224 4.57 5.56 -7.99
N ILE A 225 4.88 4.29 -7.68
CA ILE A 225 6.26 3.77 -7.60
C ILE A 225 6.50 2.76 -8.75
N PRO A 226 7.21 3.13 -9.83
CA PRO A 226 7.42 2.24 -10.97
C PRO A 226 8.21 0.96 -10.64
N SER A 227 9.11 1.02 -9.65
CA SER A 227 9.94 -0.14 -9.23
C SER A 227 9.18 -1.17 -8.39
N ILE A 228 7.91 -0.92 -8.04
CA ILE A 228 7.13 -1.79 -7.15
C ILE A 228 6.87 -3.19 -7.72
N HIS A 229 7.01 -3.38 -9.04
CA HIS A 229 6.84 -4.68 -9.68
C HIS A 229 7.83 -5.75 -9.16
N ILE A 230 8.95 -5.34 -8.55
CA ILE A 230 9.87 -6.26 -7.85
C ILE A 230 9.19 -7.05 -6.73
N CYS A 231 8.06 -6.55 -6.20
CA CYS A 231 7.30 -7.25 -5.16
C CYS A 231 6.75 -8.60 -5.62
N LEU A 232 6.56 -8.82 -6.92
CA LEU A 232 6.13 -10.10 -7.47
C LEU A 232 7.11 -11.25 -7.14
N ASP A 233 8.37 -10.93 -6.85
CA ASP A 233 9.42 -11.91 -6.57
C ASP A 233 9.29 -12.51 -5.16
N PHE A 234 8.84 -11.70 -4.19
CA PHE A 234 8.71 -12.09 -2.79
C PHE A 234 7.27 -12.25 -2.30
N ILE A 235 6.25 -11.99 -3.13
CA ILE A 235 4.84 -12.27 -2.78
C ILE A 235 4.60 -13.75 -2.43
N PRO A 236 5.15 -14.76 -3.14
CA PRO A 236 5.01 -16.15 -2.73
C PRO A 236 5.55 -16.42 -1.32
N GLU A 237 6.66 -15.78 -0.95
CA GLU A 237 7.26 -15.87 0.38
C GLU A 237 6.41 -15.17 1.45
N LEU A 238 5.75 -14.07 1.08
CA LEU A 238 4.83 -13.33 1.93
C LEU A 238 3.52 -14.09 2.17
N LEU A 239 3.00 -14.79 1.15
CA LEU A 239 1.84 -15.69 1.24
C LEU A 239 2.12 -16.91 2.12
N ALA A 240 3.37 -17.37 2.17
CA ALA A 240 3.79 -18.49 3.01
C ALA A 240 3.91 -18.14 4.51
N GLN A 241 3.76 -16.87 4.89
CA GLN A 241 3.82 -16.46 6.29
C GLN A 241 2.65 -17.06 7.10
N PRO A 242 2.86 -17.48 8.36
CA PRO A 242 1.81 -18.08 9.17
C PRO A 242 0.76 -17.08 9.69
N GLN A 243 1.06 -15.78 9.65
CA GLN A 243 0.15 -14.73 10.10
C GLN A 243 -0.85 -14.36 8.99
N LEU A 244 -2.15 -14.45 9.29
CA LEU A 244 -3.23 -14.13 8.34
C LEU A 244 -3.16 -12.70 7.83
N GLU A 245 -2.77 -11.74 8.67
CA GLU A 245 -2.65 -10.33 8.28
C GLU A 245 -1.66 -10.15 7.12
N LYS A 246 -0.54 -10.88 7.13
CA LYS A 246 0.47 -10.84 6.06
C LYS A 246 -0.05 -11.49 4.78
N GLN A 247 -0.78 -12.59 4.89
CA GLN A 247 -1.41 -13.24 3.75
C GLN A 247 -2.49 -12.36 3.10
N ILE A 248 -3.33 -11.72 3.90
CA ILE A 248 -4.36 -10.77 3.42
C ILE A 248 -3.68 -9.61 2.70
N PHE A 249 -2.68 -8.99 3.33
CA PHE A 249 -1.91 -7.89 2.74
C PHE A 249 -1.23 -8.32 1.41
N ALA A 250 -0.66 -9.52 1.35
CA ALA A 250 -0.05 -10.05 0.13
C ALA A 250 -1.06 -10.20 -1.01
N ILE A 251 -2.27 -10.71 -0.73
CA ILE A 251 -3.34 -10.86 -1.73
C ILE A 251 -3.81 -9.48 -2.22
N GLN A 252 -3.98 -8.52 -1.31
CA GLN A 252 -4.37 -7.15 -1.65
C GLN A 252 -3.30 -6.45 -2.49
N LEU A 253 -2.03 -6.55 -2.12
CA LEU A 253 -0.92 -6.01 -2.89
C LEU A 253 -0.85 -6.65 -4.28
N LEU A 254 -0.94 -7.97 -4.35
CA LEU A 254 -0.95 -8.71 -5.61
C LEU A 254 -2.11 -8.27 -6.51
N SER A 255 -3.30 -8.04 -5.95
CA SER A 255 -4.47 -7.56 -6.69
C SER A 255 -4.22 -6.24 -7.43
N HIS A 256 -3.62 -5.27 -6.73
CA HIS A 256 -3.24 -3.99 -7.31
C HIS A 256 -2.11 -4.14 -8.34
N LEU A 257 -1.11 -4.99 -8.06
CA LEU A 257 -0.02 -5.27 -8.99
C LEU A 257 -0.50 -5.95 -10.27
N CYS A 258 -1.41 -6.92 -10.19
CA CYS A 258 -1.98 -7.59 -11.36
C CYS A 258 -2.72 -6.61 -12.28
N THR A 259 -3.45 -5.66 -11.67
CA THR A 259 -4.21 -4.65 -12.41
C THR A 259 -3.28 -3.67 -13.14
N GLN A 260 -2.15 -3.30 -12.52
CA GLN A 260 -1.19 -2.35 -13.11
C GLN A 260 -0.17 -3.01 -14.04
N TYR A 261 0.24 -4.24 -13.75
CA TYR A 261 1.31 -4.97 -14.44
C TYR A 261 0.81 -6.33 -14.93
N ALA A 262 0.18 -6.34 -16.11
CA ALA A 262 -0.29 -7.57 -16.77
C ALA A 262 0.89 -8.38 -17.37
N LEU A 263 1.65 -9.05 -16.51
CA LEU A 263 2.83 -9.85 -16.87
C LEU A 263 2.55 -11.36 -16.69
N PRO A 264 3.17 -12.26 -17.49
CA PRO A 264 3.03 -13.71 -17.29
C PRO A 264 3.44 -14.19 -15.89
N LYS A 265 4.46 -13.55 -15.29
CA LYS A 265 4.88 -13.79 -13.91
C LYS A 265 3.79 -13.38 -12.90
N SER A 266 3.11 -12.27 -13.13
CA SER A 266 2.00 -11.83 -12.28
C SER A 266 0.83 -12.82 -12.36
N LEU A 267 0.51 -13.34 -13.54
CA LEU A 267 -0.50 -14.39 -13.72
C LEU A 267 -0.18 -15.67 -12.93
N SER A 268 1.06 -16.16 -12.97
CA SER A 268 1.44 -17.37 -12.24
C SER A 268 1.35 -17.17 -10.73
N VAL A 269 1.75 -16.00 -10.22
CA VAL A 269 1.64 -15.65 -8.80
C VAL A 269 0.18 -15.45 -8.38
N ALA A 270 -0.67 -14.87 -9.23
CA ALA A 270 -2.11 -14.75 -9.00
C ALA A 270 -2.79 -16.13 -8.89
N ARG A 271 -2.46 -17.06 -9.79
CA ARG A 271 -2.94 -18.44 -9.71
C ARG A 271 -2.49 -19.13 -8.41
N LEU A 272 -1.23 -18.93 -8.01
CA LEU A 272 -0.73 -19.44 -6.73
C LEU A 272 -1.54 -18.88 -5.55
N ALA A 273 -1.82 -17.57 -5.55
CA ALA A 273 -2.62 -16.94 -4.49
C ALA A 273 -4.03 -17.53 -4.39
N ILE A 274 -4.70 -17.77 -5.53
CA ILE A 274 -6.03 -18.42 -5.57
C ILE A 274 -5.95 -19.85 -4.96
N SER A 275 -4.93 -20.63 -5.33
CA SER A 275 -4.72 -21.97 -4.76
C SER A 275 -4.46 -21.94 -3.25
N VAL A 276 -3.69 -20.96 -2.76
CA VAL A 276 -3.44 -20.74 -1.33
C VAL A 276 -4.73 -20.37 -0.61
N MET A 277 -5.55 -19.46 -1.17
CA MET A 277 -6.86 -19.10 -0.62
C MET A 277 -7.79 -20.32 -0.49
N GLY A 278 -7.84 -21.17 -1.52
CA GLY A 278 -8.62 -22.42 -1.48
C GLY A 278 -8.12 -23.40 -0.41
N THR A 279 -6.80 -23.54 -0.26
CA THR A 279 -6.21 -24.37 0.80
C THR A 279 -6.55 -23.82 2.19
N LEU A 280 -6.43 -22.51 2.39
CA LEU A 280 -6.73 -21.84 3.66
C LEU A 280 -8.21 -21.96 4.05
N LEU A 281 -9.14 -21.99 3.09
CA LEU A 281 -10.56 -22.24 3.36
C LEU A 281 -10.78 -23.52 4.17
N THR A 282 -10.05 -24.59 3.83
CA THR A 282 -10.18 -25.91 4.46
C THR A 282 -9.51 -26.00 5.84
N VAL A 283 -8.43 -25.24 6.06
CA VAL A 283 -7.60 -25.30 7.28
C VAL A 283 -8.06 -24.31 8.34
N LEU A 284 -8.63 -23.17 7.95
CA LEU A 284 -9.03 -22.12 8.88
C LEU A 284 -10.32 -22.44 9.62
N SER A 285 -10.38 -21.99 10.88
CA SER A 285 -11.61 -22.02 11.68
C SER A 285 -12.60 -20.96 11.20
N ARG A 286 -13.90 -21.14 11.51
CA ARG A 286 -14.99 -20.25 11.10
C ARG A 286 -14.72 -18.76 11.38
N ALA A 287 -14.29 -18.43 12.60
CA ALA A 287 -13.98 -17.05 12.97
C ALA A 287 -12.87 -16.43 12.10
N LYS A 288 -11.83 -17.21 11.79
CA LYS A 288 -10.70 -16.78 10.96
C LYS A 288 -11.04 -16.71 9.47
N ARG A 289 -11.97 -17.54 8.98
CA ARG A 289 -12.46 -17.48 7.60
C ARG A 289 -13.12 -16.13 7.32
N TYR A 290 -13.98 -15.66 8.22
CA TYR A 290 -14.63 -14.36 8.06
C TYR A 290 -13.61 -13.22 7.91
N SER A 291 -12.65 -13.13 8.85
CA SER A 291 -11.62 -12.08 8.82
C SER A 291 -10.70 -12.17 7.59
N PHE A 292 -10.51 -13.36 7.03
CA PHE A 292 -9.66 -13.57 5.86
C PHE A 292 -10.38 -13.29 4.54
N PHE A 293 -11.60 -13.83 4.36
CA PHE A 293 -12.31 -13.73 3.09
C PHE A 293 -12.97 -12.37 2.87
N MET A 294 -13.46 -11.68 3.92
CA MET A 294 -14.06 -10.35 3.75
C MET A 294 -13.16 -9.35 3.00
N PRO A 295 -11.88 -9.16 3.35
CA PRO A 295 -11.00 -8.24 2.62
C PRO A 295 -10.41 -8.82 1.32
N THR A 296 -10.38 -10.14 1.15
CA THR A 296 -9.71 -10.79 0.00
C THR A 296 -10.66 -11.11 -1.15
N LEU A 297 -11.96 -11.26 -0.91
CA LEU A 297 -12.96 -11.51 -1.96
C LEU A 297 -12.98 -10.40 -3.03
N PRO A 298 -12.98 -9.10 -2.69
CA PRO A 298 -12.91 -8.03 -3.71
C PRO A 298 -11.64 -8.09 -4.57
N CYS A 299 -10.55 -8.65 -4.04
CA CYS A 299 -9.29 -8.80 -4.78
C CYS A 299 -9.41 -9.80 -5.94
N LEU A 300 -10.30 -10.79 -5.83
CA LEU A 300 -10.57 -11.77 -6.89
C LEU A 300 -11.21 -11.11 -8.11
N VAL A 301 -12.05 -10.10 -7.92
CA VAL A 301 -12.65 -9.31 -9.01
C VAL A 301 -11.55 -8.68 -9.86
N ALA A 302 -10.56 -8.05 -9.22
CA ALA A 302 -9.43 -7.45 -9.90
C ALA A 302 -8.50 -8.48 -10.56
N PHE A 303 -8.32 -9.68 -9.99
CA PHE A 303 -7.61 -10.77 -10.69
C PHE A 303 -8.31 -11.18 -11.97
N CYS A 304 -9.63 -11.33 -11.94
CA CYS A 304 -10.44 -11.65 -13.12
C CYS A 304 -10.39 -10.54 -14.17
N GLN A 305 -10.44 -9.27 -13.75
CA GLN A 305 -10.33 -8.12 -14.65
C GLN A 305 -8.95 -8.05 -15.32
N ALA A 306 -7.87 -8.33 -14.59
CA ALA A 306 -6.51 -8.34 -15.12
C ALA A 306 -6.23 -9.57 -15.99
N PHE A 307 -6.77 -10.74 -15.60
CA PHE A 307 -6.45 -12.03 -16.21
C PHE A 307 -7.71 -12.87 -16.46
N PRO A 308 -8.30 -12.76 -17.67
CA PRO A 308 -9.42 -13.60 -18.08
C PRO A 308 -9.22 -15.12 -17.91
N PRO A 309 -8.02 -15.71 -18.08
CA PRO A 309 -7.82 -17.14 -17.88
C PRO A 309 -8.07 -17.66 -16.46
N LEU A 310 -8.28 -16.78 -15.47
CA LEU A 310 -8.52 -17.17 -14.06
C LEU A 310 -10.01 -17.30 -13.71
N TYR A 311 -10.95 -16.98 -14.62
CA TYR A 311 -12.38 -17.00 -14.30
C TYR A 311 -12.87 -18.35 -13.75
N ASP A 312 -12.46 -19.47 -14.36
CA ASP A 312 -12.91 -20.80 -13.93
C ASP A 312 -12.39 -21.15 -12.52
N ASP A 313 -11.10 -20.87 -12.27
CA ASP A 313 -10.46 -21.11 -10.97
C ASP A 313 -11.11 -20.26 -9.85
N VAL A 314 -11.39 -18.98 -10.14
CA VAL A 314 -12.04 -18.06 -9.19
C VAL A 314 -13.49 -18.45 -8.95
N ALA A 315 -14.25 -18.80 -9.99
CA ALA A 315 -15.63 -19.26 -9.86
C ALA A 315 -15.71 -20.53 -9.02
N ALA A 316 -14.82 -21.49 -9.24
CA ALA A 316 -14.74 -22.71 -8.43
C ALA A 316 -14.45 -22.39 -6.96
N LEU A 317 -13.51 -21.48 -6.68
CA LEU A 317 -13.21 -21.04 -5.31
C LEU A 317 -14.43 -20.36 -4.67
N LEU A 318 -15.08 -19.43 -5.36
CA LEU A 318 -16.25 -18.71 -4.82
C LEU A 318 -17.42 -19.67 -4.52
N VAL A 319 -17.66 -20.67 -5.37
CA VAL A 319 -18.66 -21.72 -5.10
C VAL A 319 -18.30 -22.52 -3.84
N GLN A 320 -17.03 -22.91 -3.69
CA GLN A 320 -16.57 -23.64 -2.49
C GLN A 320 -16.73 -22.79 -1.22
N VAL A 321 -16.32 -21.52 -1.24
CA VAL A 321 -16.51 -20.60 -0.10
C VAL A 321 -18.00 -20.46 0.20
N GLY A 322 -18.85 -20.28 -0.82
CA GLY A 322 -20.30 -20.17 -0.67
C GLY A 322 -20.95 -21.41 -0.05
N GLN A 323 -20.53 -22.61 -0.45
CA GLN A 323 -21.02 -23.87 0.13
C GLN A 323 -20.66 -24.01 1.61
N VAL A 324 -19.43 -23.64 1.98
CA VAL A 324 -18.98 -23.62 3.39
C VAL A 324 -19.82 -22.62 4.19
N CYS A 325 -20.03 -21.41 3.66
CA CYS A 325 -20.83 -20.39 4.33
C CYS A 325 -22.29 -20.81 4.48
N ALA A 326 -22.89 -21.41 3.45
CA ALA A 326 -24.27 -21.91 3.50
C ALA A 326 -24.43 -23.00 4.59
N SER A 327 -23.45 -23.89 4.70
CA SER A 327 -23.41 -24.92 5.75
C SER A 327 -23.26 -24.29 7.15
N ASP A 328 -22.37 -23.30 7.29
CA ASP A 328 -22.16 -22.57 8.53
C ASP A 328 -23.41 -21.78 8.96
N VAL A 329 -24.17 -21.22 8.01
CA VAL A 329 -25.44 -20.53 8.30
C VAL A 329 -26.52 -21.53 8.73
N ALA A 330 -26.68 -22.65 8.00
CA ALA A 330 -27.70 -23.66 8.30
C ALA A 330 -27.54 -24.34 9.68
N THR A 331 -26.31 -24.35 10.23
CA THR A 331 -26.04 -24.92 11.56
C THR A 331 -26.48 -24.04 12.73
N LYS A 332 -26.79 -22.75 12.51
CA LYS A 332 -27.34 -21.85 13.55
C LYS A 332 -28.80 -21.53 13.21
N ALA A 333 -29.73 -21.75 14.14
CA ALA A 333 -31.09 -21.22 14.02
C ALA A 333 -31.04 -19.68 14.09
N ARG A 334 -31.61 -18.98 13.09
CA ARG A 334 -31.53 -17.51 12.99
C ARG A 334 -32.83 -16.87 12.50
N ASP A 335 -32.97 -15.58 12.80
CA ASP A 335 -34.15 -14.75 12.48
C ASP A 335 -34.25 -14.31 11.01
N VAL A 336 -33.17 -14.43 10.22
CA VAL A 336 -33.15 -14.12 8.78
C VAL A 336 -32.50 -15.27 8.02
N ASP A 337 -33.29 -16.01 7.25
CA ASP A 337 -32.79 -17.03 6.34
C ASP A 337 -32.29 -16.38 5.03
N PRO A 338 -30.98 -16.37 4.73
CA PRO A 338 -30.47 -15.87 3.46
C PRO A 338 -31.01 -16.69 2.26
N PHE A 339 -31.45 -17.93 2.50
CA PHE A 339 -32.18 -18.73 1.50
C PHE A 339 -33.54 -18.12 1.15
N ILE A 340 -34.27 -17.56 2.11
CA ILE A 340 -35.54 -16.85 1.87
C ILE A 340 -35.27 -15.54 1.14
N ALA A 341 -34.21 -14.79 1.50
CA ALA A 341 -33.82 -13.58 0.78
C ALA A 341 -33.41 -13.85 -0.68
N ARG A 342 -32.68 -14.94 -0.94
CA ARG A 342 -32.31 -15.38 -2.30
C ARG A 342 -33.53 -15.82 -3.12
N LEU A 343 -34.53 -16.42 -2.48
CA LEU A 343 -35.81 -16.75 -3.10
C LEU A 343 -36.69 -15.51 -3.33
N GLN A 344 -36.67 -14.50 -2.44
CA GLN A 344 -37.39 -13.24 -2.63
C GLN A 344 -36.84 -12.43 -3.81
N ASN A 345 -35.52 -12.37 -3.97
CA ASN A 345 -34.87 -11.77 -5.15
C ASN A 345 -35.18 -12.51 -6.46
N LEU A 346 -35.50 -13.82 -6.40
CA LEU A 346 -35.94 -14.60 -7.55
C LEU A 346 -37.46 -14.52 -7.78
N GLN A 347 -38.26 -14.37 -6.72
CA GLN A 347 -39.73 -14.25 -6.78
C GLN A 347 -40.21 -12.88 -7.27
N GLU A 348 -39.42 -11.81 -7.21
CA GLU A 348 -39.73 -10.54 -7.89
C GLU A 348 -39.72 -10.63 -9.43
N LYS A 349 -39.41 -11.81 -10.00
CA LYS A 349 -39.86 -12.22 -11.34
C LYS A 349 -40.76 -13.44 -11.18
N PRO A 350 -42.10 -13.30 -11.13
CA PRO A 350 -42.88 -13.12 -12.37
C PRO A 350 -44.27 -12.44 -12.23
N GLU A 351 -44.62 -11.49 -13.10
CA GLU A 351 -45.88 -11.48 -13.89
C GLU A 351 -45.92 -10.29 -14.88
N GLU A 352 -46.66 -10.47 -15.98
CA GLU A 352 -46.42 -9.98 -17.35
C GLU A 352 -46.97 -8.57 -17.71
N GLY A 353 -46.36 -7.95 -18.73
CA GLY A 353 -46.94 -6.87 -19.56
C GLY A 353 -45.96 -6.32 -20.62
N PRO A 354 -46.27 -6.29 -21.93
CA PRO A 354 -45.29 -6.06 -22.99
C PRO A 354 -45.14 -4.59 -23.40
N VAL A 355 -43.93 -4.04 -23.38
CA VAL A 355 -43.55 -2.80 -24.11
C VAL A 355 -42.09 -2.90 -24.60
N PRO A 356 -41.76 -2.54 -25.85
CA PRO A 356 -40.44 -2.76 -26.44
C PRO A 356 -39.48 -1.59 -26.18
N GLY A 357 -38.22 -1.89 -25.83
CA GLY A 357 -37.12 -0.90 -25.84
C GLY A 357 -36.09 -1.12 -24.73
N GLY A 358 -34.90 -1.56 -25.10
CA GLY A 358 -33.86 -2.09 -24.20
C GLY A 358 -33.23 -1.11 -23.20
N SER A 359 -32.97 -1.59 -22.00
CA SER A 359 -31.61 -1.91 -21.50
C SER A 359 -31.73 -2.46 -20.08
N SER A 360 -31.48 -3.77 -19.95
CA SER A 360 -31.66 -4.52 -18.71
C SER A 360 -30.51 -4.22 -17.74
N LYS A 361 -30.63 -3.15 -16.93
CA LYS A 361 -29.76 -2.95 -15.76
C LYS A 361 -30.25 -3.86 -14.63
N LEU A 362 -29.45 -4.88 -14.29
CA LEU A 362 -29.57 -5.60 -13.03
C LEU A 362 -29.19 -4.62 -11.90
N VAL A 363 -30.18 -4.18 -11.13
CA VAL A 363 -29.99 -3.43 -9.89
C VAL A 363 -30.66 -4.26 -8.79
N LEU A 364 -29.86 -4.90 -7.93
CA LEU A 364 -30.31 -5.31 -6.60
C LEU A 364 -30.22 -4.06 -5.69
N PRO A 365 -31.09 -3.90 -4.69
CA PRO A 365 -31.18 -2.66 -3.95
C PRO A 365 -29.93 -2.47 -3.10
N GLN A 366 -29.29 -1.31 -3.26
CA GLN A 366 -28.36 -0.77 -2.28
C GLN A 366 -29.12 -0.62 -0.96
N LYS A 367 -29.10 -1.63 -0.10
CA LYS A 367 -29.26 -1.38 1.34
C LYS A 367 -28.00 -0.66 1.78
N THR A 368 -28.17 0.62 2.07
CA THR A 368 -27.19 1.57 2.60
C THR A 368 -26.37 0.93 3.72
N LYS A 369 -25.09 1.29 3.78
CA LYS A 369 -24.07 0.86 4.77
C LYS A 369 -24.49 0.94 6.25
N GLU A 370 -25.64 1.53 6.57
CA GLU A 370 -26.16 1.70 7.93
C GLU A 370 -26.98 0.51 8.46
N ASP A 371 -27.53 -0.36 7.59
CA ASP A 371 -28.45 -1.44 8.02
C ASP A 371 -27.75 -2.78 8.32
N LEU A 372 -26.43 -2.86 8.08
CA LEU A 372 -25.61 -4.09 8.21
C LEU A 372 -24.78 -4.14 9.50
N GLY A 373 -24.78 -3.09 10.32
CA GLY A 373 -23.98 -3.01 11.55
C GLY A 373 -24.34 -4.07 12.62
N GLY A 374 -25.47 -4.76 12.47
CA GLY A 374 -25.95 -5.80 13.40
C GLY A 374 -26.11 -7.21 12.82
N ALA A 375 -25.75 -7.46 11.55
CA ALA A 375 -25.91 -8.77 10.93
C ALA A 375 -24.79 -9.74 11.36
N ASP A 376 -25.10 -11.02 11.57
CA ASP A 376 -24.08 -12.02 11.92
C ASP A 376 -23.02 -12.16 10.81
N PRO A 377 -21.72 -12.34 11.16
CA PRO A 377 -20.60 -12.35 10.23
C PRO A 377 -20.76 -13.34 9.07
N ASP A 378 -21.41 -14.48 9.28
CA ASP A 378 -21.58 -15.48 8.23
C ASP A 378 -22.57 -15.02 7.16
N VAL A 379 -23.58 -14.21 7.53
CA VAL A 379 -24.52 -13.62 6.56
C VAL A 379 -23.84 -12.51 5.77
N GLN A 380 -23.03 -11.68 6.44
CA GLN A 380 -22.26 -10.63 5.78
C GLN A 380 -21.30 -11.22 4.74
N LEU A 381 -20.67 -12.36 5.06
CA LEU A 381 -19.81 -13.07 4.12
C LEU A 381 -20.60 -13.62 2.93
N CYS A 382 -21.78 -14.19 3.12
CA CYS A 382 -22.66 -14.60 2.02
C CYS A 382 -22.99 -13.44 1.08
N TYR A 383 -23.39 -12.28 1.61
CA TYR A 383 -23.66 -11.10 0.80
C TYR A 383 -22.41 -10.60 0.06
N CYS A 384 -21.24 -10.66 0.68
CA CYS A 384 -19.98 -10.31 0.03
C CYS A 384 -19.65 -11.24 -1.13
N ILE A 385 -19.89 -12.55 -0.99
CA ILE A 385 -19.69 -13.54 -2.06
C ILE A 385 -20.66 -13.27 -3.22
N GLU A 386 -21.93 -13.00 -2.93
CA GLU A 386 -22.93 -12.68 -3.96
C GLU A 386 -22.56 -11.38 -4.70
N ALA A 387 -22.17 -10.34 -3.96
CA ALA A 387 -21.72 -9.08 -4.55
C ALA A 387 -20.51 -9.26 -5.47
N THR A 388 -19.50 -10.02 -5.02
CA THR A 388 -18.30 -10.29 -5.84
C THR A 388 -18.60 -11.11 -7.09
N PHE A 389 -19.52 -12.07 -7.04
CA PHE A 389 -20.01 -12.76 -8.24
C PHE A 389 -20.68 -11.79 -9.23
N VAL A 390 -21.54 -10.90 -8.74
CA VAL A 390 -22.23 -9.90 -9.57
C VAL A 390 -21.23 -8.92 -10.18
N ASP A 391 -20.21 -8.50 -9.43
CA ASP A 391 -19.15 -7.60 -9.91
C ASP A 391 -18.30 -8.27 -11.00
N ILE A 392 -17.98 -9.56 -10.85
CA ILE A 392 -17.26 -10.35 -11.87
C ILE A 392 -18.09 -10.47 -13.15
N ILE A 393 -19.38 -10.77 -13.02
CA ILE A 393 -20.29 -10.93 -14.16
C ILE A 393 -20.47 -9.59 -14.88
N SER A 394 -20.75 -8.51 -14.16
CA SER A 394 -20.96 -7.18 -14.74
C SER A 394 -19.69 -6.64 -15.43
N SER A 395 -18.50 -6.90 -14.86
CA SER A 395 -17.22 -6.57 -15.47
C SER A 395 -17.00 -7.32 -16.79
N THR A 396 -17.36 -8.61 -16.85
CA THR A 396 -17.29 -9.42 -18.08
C THR A 396 -18.23 -8.87 -19.16
N PHE A 397 -19.43 -8.42 -18.79
CA PHE A 397 -20.41 -7.87 -19.74
C PHE A 397 -20.07 -6.45 -20.24
N HIS A 398 -19.31 -5.64 -19.49
CA HIS A 398 -18.86 -4.32 -19.96
C HIS A 398 -17.53 -4.37 -20.75
N GLY A 399 -16.85 -5.52 -20.75
CA GLY A 399 -15.62 -5.78 -21.51
C GLY A 399 -15.83 -6.45 -22.88
N LEU A 400 -17.08 -6.73 -23.25
CA LEU A 400 -17.53 -7.16 -24.59
C LEU A 400 -18.23 -5.99 -25.29
#